data_AF-A0A081AD92-F1
#
_entry.id   AF-A0A081AD92-F1
#
_cell.length_a   1.000
_cell.length_b   1.000
_cell.length_c   1.000
_cell.angle_alpha   90.00
_cell.angle_beta   90.00
_cell.angle_gamma   90.00
#
_symmetry.space_group_name_H-M   'P 1'
#
loop_
_entity.id
_entity.type
_entity.pdbx_description
1 polymer ?
#
loop_
_entity_poly.entity_id
_entity_poly.type
_entity_poly.pdbx_seq_one_letter_code
_entity_poly.pdbx_strand_id
1 'polypeptide(L)'
;MVAKKDLPLLQHGGYAATSPTASSVSSSYSRVASEELIVPAPDSVNSVYYGVDAFSPTLVDFYTVDQKRIVWSSRAHRKMMTTLYRAWHGRTWKVYSLSFWASLCGIVAFTLFITGATGEAVAHSARSSKAASGPEVHTSVDLPLLLASIFFLAYHAVTYLEVINCCHNLEIWLEEYFHGTEPVLERQYVGFFPSRIDFWTAILGMLGSMLYVFARAYVWTRADSENFGVVDVKRDDFSLIIGYWVPFFAGSFLLLLSAYLAHVEVVHQWFSCRLTTLETWVTGLNMMAMVGFFLSSTLQFMDPFTVLFSFQACVVPFASGCLLGLASSVLSLVELENIHKRHKHPEYSLYESPAGYGTASYGSFKQQV
;
A
#
# COMPACT_ATOMS: atom_id res chain seq x y z
N MET A 1 -1.06 -58.62 55.25
CA MET A 1 -0.06 -57.94 54.40
C MET A 1 -0.82 -56.86 53.63
N VAL A 2 -0.85 -55.61 54.12
CA VAL A 2 0.10 -54.51 53.78
C VAL A 2 0.14 -54.28 52.26
N ALA A 3 -0.09 -53.11 51.66
CA ALA A 3 -0.60 -51.80 52.08
C ALA A 3 -0.71 -50.90 50.81
N LYS A 4 -1.53 -49.85 50.91
CA LYS A 4 -1.33 -48.47 50.39
C LYS A 4 -0.94 -48.23 48.92
N LYS A 5 -1.79 -47.48 48.20
CA LYS A 5 -1.58 -46.03 47.99
C LYS A 5 -2.80 -45.33 47.38
N ASP A 6 -3.50 -44.59 48.24
CA ASP A 6 -3.95 -43.21 48.10
C ASP A 6 -4.74 -42.76 46.85
N LEU A 7 -6.07 -42.82 46.99
CA LEU A 7 -7.06 -41.78 46.63
C LEU A 7 -6.91 -40.55 47.57
N PRO A 8 -7.66 -39.42 47.47
CA PRO A 8 -8.71 -38.96 46.52
C PRO A 8 -8.45 -37.45 46.10
N LEU A 9 -9.24 -36.69 45.32
CA LEU A 9 -10.61 -36.15 45.50
C LEU A 9 -10.94 -35.28 44.25
N LEU A 10 -12.06 -35.56 43.57
CA LEU A 10 -13.29 -34.73 43.45
C LEU A 10 -13.19 -33.49 42.53
N GLN A 11 -13.86 -33.56 41.37
CA GLN A 11 -15.17 -32.96 41.05
C GLN A 11 -15.08 -31.53 40.51
N HIS A 12 -15.51 -31.34 39.26
CA HIS A 12 -16.33 -30.20 38.89
C HIS A 12 -17.42 -30.61 37.91
N GLY A 13 -18.67 -30.58 38.41
CA GLY A 13 -19.89 -30.54 37.61
C GLY A 13 -20.15 -29.13 37.08
N GLY A 14 -20.84 -29.04 35.95
CA GLY A 14 -20.98 -27.83 35.15
C GLY A 14 -22.04 -26.82 35.60
N TYR A 15 -21.98 -25.64 34.98
CA TYR A 15 -23.02 -24.63 34.79
C TYR A 15 -22.65 -23.85 33.51
N ALA A 16 -23.47 -23.92 32.45
CA ALA A 16 -24.61 -23.06 32.11
C ALA A 16 -24.20 -21.85 31.25
N ALA A 17 -24.70 -21.87 30.01
CA ALA A 17 -24.62 -20.79 29.04
C ALA A 17 -25.57 -19.64 29.40
N THR A 18 -25.07 -18.41 29.40
CA THR A 18 -25.86 -17.20 29.15
C THR A 18 -24.95 -16.11 28.57
N SER A 19 -25.21 -15.73 27.32
CA SER A 19 -24.78 -14.45 26.76
C SER A 19 -25.38 -13.28 27.56
N PRO A 20 -24.75 -12.10 27.50
CA PRO A 20 -25.52 -10.89 27.31
C PRO A 20 -25.06 -10.11 26.08
N THR A 21 -26.08 -9.67 25.36
CA THR A 21 -26.13 -8.72 24.26
C THR A 21 -25.43 -7.39 24.54
N ALA A 22 -25.00 -6.77 23.45
CA ALA A 22 -24.55 -5.40 23.34
C ALA A 22 -25.55 -4.35 23.89
N SER A 23 -24.99 -3.16 24.16
CA SER A 23 -25.63 -1.87 24.48
C SER A 23 -25.96 -1.61 25.96
N SER A 24 -25.08 -0.82 26.61
CA SER A 24 -25.39 0.36 27.44
C SER A 24 -24.43 0.52 28.62
N VAL A 25 -23.26 1.15 28.44
CA VAL A 25 -22.65 1.98 29.50
C VAL A 25 -21.88 3.12 28.88
N SER A 26 -22.52 4.29 28.83
CA SER A 26 -21.86 5.58 28.77
C SER A 26 -21.68 6.05 30.21
N SER A 27 -20.44 6.15 30.69
CA SER A 27 -20.02 7.16 31.67
C SER A 27 -18.50 7.12 31.89
N SER A 28 -17.83 8.17 31.41
CA SER A 28 -16.72 8.86 32.11
C SER A 28 -15.84 8.02 33.05
N TYR A 29 -14.75 7.47 32.50
CA TYR A 29 -13.55 7.18 33.29
C TYR A 29 -12.38 8.02 32.76
N SER A 30 -11.92 8.92 33.63
CA SER A 30 -10.64 9.62 33.51
C SER A 30 -9.53 8.58 33.35
N ARG A 31 -8.89 8.53 32.18
CA ARG A 31 -7.71 7.71 31.93
C ARG A 31 -6.50 8.40 32.55
N VAL A 32 -6.25 8.11 33.82
CA VAL A 32 -4.90 8.28 34.38
C VAL A 32 -4.14 7.02 34.02
N ALA A 33 -3.09 7.18 33.22
CA ALA A 33 -2.20 6.10 32.83
C ALA A 33 -1.47 5.60 34.08
N SER A 34 -1.79 4.39 34.54
CA SER A 34 -0.88 3.65 35.41
C SER A 34 0.31 3.19 34.56
N GLU A 35 1.46 3.60 35.06
CA GLU A 35 2.82 3.28 34.66
C GLU A 35 3.08 1.77 34.82
N GLU A 36 4.11 1.29 34.11
CA GLU A 36 4.55 -0.11 34.01
C GLU A 36 3.68 -1.01 33.12
N LEU A 37 3.95 -0.95 31.81
CA LEU A 37 3.69 -2.11 30.97
C LEU A 37 4.98 -2.95 30.97
N ILE A 38 4.87 -4.19 31.40
CA ILE A 38 5.89 -5.22 31.19
C ILE A 38 5.58 -5.80 29.80
N VAL A 39 6.57 -5.83 28.90
CA VAL A 39 6.42 -6.55 27.61
C VAL A 39 6.07 -8.00 27.96
N PRO A 40 4.83 -8.47 27.70
CA PRO A 40 4.43 -9.78 28.16
C PRO A 40 5.13 -10.84 27.32
N ALA A 41 5.51 -11.95 27.95
CA ALA A 41 5.99 -13.12 27.25
C ALA A 41 4.95 -13.57 26.20
N PRO A 42 5.36 -14.10 25.04
CA PRO A 42 4.49 -14.46 23.90
C PRO A 42 3.30 -15.36 24.28
N ASP A 43 3.40 -16.09 25.39
CA ASP A 43 2.35 -16.98 25.92
C ASP A 43 1.18 -16.24 26.61
N SER A 44 1.24 -14.91 26.76
CA SER A 44 0.30 -14.12 27.59
C SER A 44 -0.48 -13.03 26.84
N VAL A 45 -0.37 -12.96 25.50
CA VAL A 45 -1.08 -11.99 24.67
C VAL A 45 -2.20 -12.69 23.89
N ASN A 46 -3.45 -12.30 24.15
CA ASN A 46 -4.55 -12.68 23.26
C ASN A 46 -4.41 -11.86 21.96
N SER A 47 -4.14 -12.51 20.84
CA SER A 47 -4.08 -11.87 19.52
C SER A 47 -5.35 -12.19 18.71
N VAL A 48 -5.94 -11.16 18.09
CA VAL A 48 -7.04 -11.34 17.13
C VAL A 48 -6.54 -10.98 15.75
N TYR A 49 -6.59 -11.93 14.83
CA TYR A 49 -6.12 -11.79 13.46
C TYR A 49 -7.27 -11.40 12.53
N TYR A 50 -7.05 -10.38 11.70
CA TYR A 50 -7.96 -9.96 10.65
C TYR A 50 -7.25 -10.02 9.31
N GLY A 51 -7.98 -10.46 8.31
CA GLY A 51 -7.49 -10.60 6.95
C GLY A 51 -8.41 -11.47 6.14
N VAL A 52 -7.89 -11.88 5.00
CA VAL A 52 -8.60 -12.67 4.02
C VAL A 52 -8.01 -14.07 4.00
N ASP A 53 -8.86 -15.11 3.97
CA ASP A 53 -8.46 -16.52 4.09
C ASP A 53 -7.35 -16.98 3.11
N ALA A 54 -7.18 -16.28 1.99
CA ALA A 54 -6.17 -16.58 0.97
C ALA A 54 -4.76 -16.02 1.28
N PHE A 55 -4.62 -15.12 2.27
CA PHE A 55 -3.39 -14.40 2.53
C PHE A 55 -3.06 -14.33 4.03
N SER A 56 -1.80 -13.98 4.34
CA SER A 56 -1.36 -13.65 5.70
C SER A 56 -2.21 -12.53 6.31
N PRO A 57 -2.37 -12.49 7.65
CA PRO A 57 -3.12 -11.45 8.33
C PRO A 57 -2.65 -10.04 7.96
N THR A 58 -3.61 -9.16 7.69
CA THR A 58 -3.37 -7.76 7.30
C THR A 58 -3.49 -6.80 8.47
N LEU A 59 -4.14 -7.24 9.55
CA LEU A 59 -4.29 -6.50 10.81
C LEU A 59 -4.30 -7.49 11.98
N VAL A 60 -3.62 -7.12 13.06
CA VAL A 60 -3.57 -7.91 14.30
C VAL A 60 -3.85 -6.98 15.47
N ASP A 61 -4.84 -7.32 16.29
CA ASP A 61 -5.05 -6.68 17.58
C ASP A 61 -4.31 -7.47 18.65
N PHE A 62 -3.39 -6.81 19.36
CA PHE A 62 -2.78 -7.32 20.57
C PHE A 62 -3.47 -6.72 21.79
N TYR A 63 -3.78 -7.56 22.77
CA TYR A 63 -4.26 -7.10 24.07
C TYR A 63 -3.17 -7.34 25.10
N THR A 64 -2.68 -6.25 25.70
CA THR A 64 -1.72 -6.33 26.80
C THR A 64 -2.39 -6.86 28.07
N VAL A 65 -1.60 -7.28 29.06
CA VAL A 65 -2.11 -7.75 30.37
C VAL A 65 -2.99 -6.67 31.04
N ASP A 66 -2.68 -5.39 30.81
CA ASP A 66 -3.47 -4.23 31.25
C ASP A 66 -4.72 -3.95 30.41
N GLN A 67 -5.10 -4.86 29.51
CA GLN A 67 -6.20 -4.71 28.54
C GLN A 67 -6.02 -3.50 27.60
N LYS A 68 -4.79 -2.98 27.43
CA LYS A 68 -4.53 -1.97 26.39
C LYS A 68 -4.48 -2.67 25.04
N ARG A 69 -5.26 -2.14 24.09
CA ARG A 69 -5.31 -2.63 22.71
C ARG A 69 -4.22 -1.96 21.89
N ILE A 70 -3.31 -2.75 21.35
CA ILE A 70 -2.29 -2.32 20.39
C ILE A 70 -2.68 -2.88 19.02
N VAL A 71 -2.76 -2.01 18.03
CA VAL A 71 -3.20 -2.37 16.67
C VAL A 71 -1.99 -2.39 15.76
N TRP A 72 -1.70 -3.55 15.18
CA TRP A 72 -0.72 -3.69 14.11
C TRP A 72 -1.42 -3.80 12.76
N SER A 73 -0.97 -3.02 11.78
CA SER A 73 -1.39 -3.17 10.39
C SER A 73 -0.17 -3.42 9.50
N SER A 74 -0.34 -4.34 8.55
CA SER A 74 0.72 -4.70 7.60
C SER A 74 1.22 -3.47 6.82
N ARG A 75 0.29 -2.60 6.40
CA ARG A 75 0.60 -1.35 5.70
C ARG A 75 1.39 -0.35 6.55
N ALA A 76 0.96 -0.08 7.78
CA ALA A 76 1.68 0.87 8.63
C ALA A 76 3.08 0.35 8.97
N HIS A 77 3.19 -0.96 9.26
CA HIS A 77 4.46 -1.62 9.48
C HIS A 77 5.45 -1.37 8.33
N ARG A 78 5.04 -1.62 7.07
CA ARG A 78 5.89 -1.37 5.90
C ARG A 78 6.40 0.07 5.82
N LYS A 79 5.51 1.04 6.01
CA LYS A 79 5.81 2.47 5.87
C LYS A 79 6.68 3.06 6.97
N MET A 80 6.65 2.43 8.16
CA MET A 80 7.42 2.85 9.34
C MET A 80 8.80 2.20 9.39
N MET A 81 8.99 1.12 8.62
CA MET A 81 10.19 0.32 8.67
C MET A 81 11.43 1.17 8.38
N THR A 82 12.40 1.14 9.30
CA THR A 82 13.64 1.92 9.28
C THR A 82 13.55 3.45 9.37
N THR A 83 12.36 4.02 9.18
CA THR A 83 12.14 5.47 9.19
C THR A 83 11.68 5.98 10.54
N LEU A 84 10.99 5.14 11.33
CA LEU A 84 10.42 5.51 12.62
C LEU A 84 11.48 5.96 13.63
N TYR A 85 12.51 5.13 13.85
CA TYR A 85 13.67 5.45 14.68
C TYR A 85 14.28 6.81 14.31
N ARG A 86 14.49 7.03 13.01
CA ARG A 86 15.11 8.26 12.46
C ARG A 86 14.21 9.47 12.65
N ALA A 87 12.90 9.31 12.47
CA ALA A 87 11.93 10.38 12.64
C ALA A 87 11.90 10.87 14.09
N TRP A 88 12.03 9.96 15.05
CA TRP A 88 11.99 10.30 16.46
C TRP A 88 13.30 10.88 16.99
N HIS A 89 14.44 10.45 16.46
CA HIS A 89 15.75 11.01 16.80
C HIS A 89 16.09 12.30 16.02
N GLY A 90 15.10 12.95 15.39
CA GLY A 90 15.29 14.22 14.69
C GLY A 90 16.20 14.13 13.44
N ARG A 91 16.46 12.92 12.93
CA ARG A 91 17.24 12.70 11.71
C ARG A 91 16.36 12.91 10.47
N THR A 92 16.99 13.15 9.32
CA THR A 92 16.32 13.38 8.02
C THR A 92 15.65 12.10 7.47
N TRP A 93 14.58 11.65 8.11
CA TRP A 93 13.91 10.38 7.82
C TRP A 93 13.21 10.34 6.46
N LYS A 94 12.67 11.47 5.97
CA LYS A 94 11.94 11.55 4.70
C LYS A 94 12.79 11.11 3.50
N VAL A 95 14.08 11.42 3.50
CA VAL A 95 15.03 11.06 2.43
C VAL A 95 15.27 9.55 2.37
N TYR A 96 15.09 8.83 3.48
CA TYR A 96 15.27 7.39 3.55
C TYR A 96 13.96 6.60 3.43
N SER A 97 12.81 7.29 3.45
CA SER A 97 11.50 6.66 3.32
C SER A 97 11.20 6.30 1.87
N LEU A 98 11.08 5.01 1.59
CA LEU A 98 10.64 4.52 0.28
C LEU A 98 9.22 5.01 -0.04
N SER A 99 8.32 5.02 0.96
CA SER A 99 6.95 5.53 0.78
C SER A 99 6.90 7.01 0.39
N PHE A 100 7.84 7.83 0.89
CA PHE A 100 7.97 9.23 0.51
C PHE A 100 8.34 9.37 -0.97
N TRP A 101 9.39 8.66 -1.40
CA TRP A 101 9.83 8.67 -2.80
C TRP A 101 8.78 8.10 -3.74
N ALA A 102 8.11 7.00 -3.37
CA ALA A 102 7.01 6.44 -4.13
C ALA A 102 5.90 7.48 -4.32
N SER A 103 5.45 8.12 -3.24
CA SER A 103 4.38 9.13 -3.32
C SER A 103 4.79 10.34 -4.17
N LEU A 104 6.06 10.77 -4.11
CA LEU A 104 6.59 11.84 -4.95
C LEU A 104 6.60 11.45 -6.45
N CYS A 105 7.06 10.24 -6.77
CA CYS A 105 6.98 9.70 -8.14
C CYS A 105 5.53 9.63 -8.63
N GLY A 106 4.59 9.22 -7.77
CA GLY A 106 3.16 9.20 -8.07
C GLY A 106 2.60 10.59 -8.40
N ILE A 107 2.92 11.61 -7.59
CA ILE A 107 2.51 13.00 -7.85
C ILE A 107 3.02 13.49 -9.21
N VAL A 108 4.31 13.28 -9.50
CA VAL A 108 4.92 13.68 -10.77
C VAL A 108 4.26 12.94 -11.94
N ALA A 109 4.07 11.63 -11.82
CA ALA A 109 3.43 10.81 -12.83
C ALA A 109 2.01 11.29 -13.16
N PHE A 110 1.14 11.42 -12.16
CA PHE A 110 -0.26 11.84 -12.39
C PHE A 110 -0.36 13.28 -12.89
N THR A 111 0.52 14.17 -12.46
CA THR A 111 0.58 15.55 -13.00
C THR A 111 0.93 15.53 -14.49
N LEU A 112 1.93 14.75 -14.89
CA LEU A 112 2.30 14.61 -16.30
C LEU A 112 1.22 13.92 -17.13
N PHE A 113 0.50 12.93 -16.57
CA PHE A 113 -0.65 12.32 -17.24
C PHE A 113 -1.79 13.32 -17.47
N ILE A 114 -2.07 14.21 -16.50
CA ILE A 114 -3.06 15.29 -16.67
C ILE A 114 -2.62 16.24 -17.77
N THR A 115 -1.36 16.65 -17.79
CA THR A 115 -0.80 17.50 -18.85
C THR A 115 -0.97 16.85 -20.22
N GLY A 116 -0.61 15.57 -20.35
CA GLY A 116 -0.78 14.80 -21.58
C GLY A 116 -2.25 14.68 -22.03
N ALA A 117 -3.16 14.31 -21.13
CA ALA A 117 -4.59 14.21 -21.44
C ALA A 117 -5.21 15.55 -21.85
N THR A 118 -4.80 16.64 -21.20
CA THR A 118 -5.26 17.99 -21.54
C THR A 118 -4.70 18.42 -22.89
N GLY A 119 -3.42 18.14 -23.15
CA GLY A 119 -2.80 18.37 -24.46
C GLY A 119 -3.50 17.61 -25.58
N GLU A 120 -3.85 16.35 -25.35
CA GLU A 120 -4.61 15.54 -26.30
C GLU A 120 -5.98 16.14 -26.61
N ALA A 121 -6.74 16.57 -25.58
CA ALA A 121 -8.05 17.20 -25.78
C ALA A 121 -7.97 18.50 -26.59
N VAL A 122 -6.92 19.30 -26.39
CA VAL A 122 -6.65 20.52 -27.16
C VAL A 122 -6.28 20.16 -28.61
N ALA A 123 -5.39 19.19 -28.80
CA ALA A 123 -4.95 18.74 -30.12
C ALA A 123 -6.10 18.14 -30.94
N HIS A 124 -6.95 17.30 -30.34
CA HIS A 124 -8.15 16.77 -30.98
C HIS A 124 -9.10 17.89 -31.44
N SER A 125 -9.30 18.91 -30.61
CA SER A 125 -10.15 20.05 -30.95
C SER A 125 -9.57 20.88 -32.11
N ALA A 126 -8.25 21.04 -32.14
CA ALA A 126 -7.54 21.76 -33.21
C ALA A 126 -7.41 20.95 -34.52
N ARG A 127 -7.46 19.62 -34.46
CA ARG A 127 -7.53 18.75 -35.64
C ARG A 127 -8.82 18.99 -36.43
N SER A 128 -9.93 19.23 -35.72
CA SER A 128 -11.20 19.62 -36.34
C SER A 128 -11.15 20.96 -37.07
N SER A 129 -10.19 21.83 -36.76
CA SER A 129 -10.00 23.14 -37.40
C SER A 129 -8.85 23.18 -38.42
N LYS A 130 -8.27 22.02 -38.79
CA LYS A 130 -7.12 21.88 -39.73
C LYS A 130 -5.84 22.63 -39.31
N ALA A 131 -5.72 23.05 -38.04
CA ALA A 131 -4.62 23.89 -37.57
C ALA A 131 -3.45 23.10 -36.93
N ALA A 132 -3.66 21.85 -36.53
CA ALA A 132 -2.68 21.06 -35.77
C ALA A 132 -2.51 19.65 -36.36
N SER A 133 -1.62 19.50 -37.32
CA SER A 133 -1.09 18.21 -37.75
C SER A 133 0.40 18.35 -37.98
N GLY A 134 1.21 17.86 -37.03
CA GLY A 134 2.66 17.98 -37.11
C GLY A 134 3.38 17.34 -35.93
N PRO A 135 4.72 17.19 -36.02
CA PRO A 135 5.56 16.55 -35.01
C PRO A 135 5.54 17.26 -33.63
N GLU A 136 5.05 18.50 -33.57
CA GLU A 136 4.88 19.26 -32.33
C GLU A 136 3.84 18.66 -31.38
N VAL A 137 2.86 17.92 -31.91
CA VAL A 137 1.83 17.24 -31.10
C VAL A 137 2.44 16.13 -30.26
N HIS A 138 3.38 15.34 -30.80
CA HIS A 138 4.06 14.30 -30.03
C HIS A 138 4.87 14.89 -28.86
N THR A 139 5.53 16.03 -29.08
CA THR A 139 6.33 16.68 -28.03
C THR A 139 5.44 17.25 -26.91
N SER A 140 4.24 17.74 -27.25
CA SER A 140 3.32 18.34 -26.28
C SER A 140 2.40 17.32 -25.59
N VAL A 141 2.09 16.18 -26.23
CA VAL A 141 1.17 15.16 -25.73
C VAL A 141 1.90 13.89 -25.31
N ASP A 142 2.64 13.26 -26.23
CA ASP A 142 3.21 11.93 -26.00
C ASP A 142 4.44 11.95 -25.10
N LEU A 143 5.26 13.00 -25.14
CA LEU A 143 6.41 13.13 -24.25
C LEU A 143 5.98 13.22 -22.78
N PRO A 144 5.02 14.08 -22.37
CA PRO A 144 4.47 14.04 -21.02
C PRO A 144 3.89 12.67 -20.63
N LEU A 145 3.14 12.01 -21.52
CA LEU A 145 2.56 10.69 -21.24
C LEU A 145 3.62 9.59 -21.08
N LEU A 146 4.70 9.65 -21.86
CA LEU A 146 5.83 8.72 -21.74
C LEU A 146 6.58 8.95 -20.43
N LEU A 147 6.95 10.20 -20.12
CA LEU A 147 7.61 10.54 -18.86
C LEU A 147 6.73 10.17 -17.66
N ALA A 148 5.42 10.42 -17.74
CA ALA A 148 4.46 10.00 -16.73
C ALA A 148 4.52 8.49 -16.50
N SER A 149 4.51 7.68 -17.56
CA SER A 149 4.59 6.22 -17.45
C SER A 149 5.90 5.74 -16.80
N ILE A 150 7.03 6.41 -17.06
CA ILE A 150 8.32 6.08 -16.44
C ILE A 150 8.30 6.40 -14.94
N PHE A 151 7.79 7.57 -14.54
CA PHE A 151 7.62 7.90 -13.12
C PHE A 151 6.61 6.99 -12.43
N PHE A 152 5.57 6.55 -13.14
CA PHE A 152 4.59 5.60 -12.64
C PHE A 152 5.19 4.21 -12.42
N LEU A 153 6.08 3.75 -13.32
CA LEU A 153 6.88 2.55 -13.09
C LEU A 153 7.81 2.71 -11.90
N ALA A 154 8.47 3.87 -11.74
CA ALA A 154 9.31 4.14 -10.59
C ALA A 154 8.51 4.10 -9.27
N TYR A 155 7.28 4.64 -9.25
CA TYR A 155 6.36 4.53 -8.11
C TYR A 155 6.11 3.07 -7.70
N HIS A 156 5.80 2.19 -8.67
CA HIS A 156 5.58 0.78 -8.39
C HIS A 156 6.87 0.03 -8.02
N ALA A 157 8.00 0.35 -8.64
CA ALA A 157 9.30 -0.24 -8.32
C ALA A 157 9.76 0.09 -6.90
N VAL A 158 9.59 1.34 -6.46
CA VAL A 158 9.90 1.75 -5.08
C VAL A 158 8.95 1.08 -4.09
N THR A 159 7.67 0.95 -4.43
CA THR A 159 6.68 0.22 -3.62
C THR A 159 7.04 -1.26 -3.49
N TYR A 160 7.53 -1.89 -4.56
CA TYR A 160 8.03 -3.26 -4.54
C TYR A 160 9.25 -3.42 -3.62
N LEU A 161 10.20 -2.48 -3.68
CA LEU A 161 11.32 -2.46 -2.74
C LEU A 161 10.85 -2.29 -1.29
N GLU A 162 9.84 -1.45 -1.03
CA GLU A 162 9.25 -1.30 0.30
C GLU A 162 8.66 -2.63 0.82
N VAL A 163 7.93 -3.36 -0.03
CA VAL A 163 7.33 -4.65 0.35
C VAL A 163 8.39 -5.70 0.67
N ILE A 164 9.46 -5.80 -0.13
CA ILE A 164 10.52 -6.80 0.09
C ILE A 164 11.38 -6.48 1.31
N ASN A 165 11.61 -5.20 1.59
CA ASN A 165 12.44 -4.77 2.72
C ASN A 165 11.68 -4.66 4.05
N CYS A 166 10.38 -4.98 4.06
CA CYS A 166 9.60 -5.05 5.29
C CYS A 166 10.06 -6.22 6.17
N CYS A 167 10.14 -6.02 7.50
CA CYS A 167 10.50 -7.10 8.40
C CYS A 167 9.51 -8.27 8.28
N HIS A 168 10.04 -9.48 8.16
CA HIS A 168 9.23 -10.70 8.07
C HIS A 168 8.94 -11.30 9.45
N ASN A 169 9.66 -10.84 10.48
CA ASN A 169 9.49 -11.30 11.85
C ASN A 169 8.78 -10.21 12.67
N LEU A 170 7.55 -10.51 13.06
CA LEU A 170 6.71 -9.64 13.89
C LEU A 170 7.35 -9.34 15.25
N GLU A 171 8.08 -10.29 15.84
CA GLU A 171 8.74 -10.12 17.15
C GLU A 171 9.83 -9.06 17.08
N ILE A 172 10.70 -9.15 16.07
CA ILE A 172 11.78 -8.17 15.84
C ILE A 172 11.18 -6.78 15.60
N TRP A 173 10.09 -6.70 14.83
CA TRP A 173 9.41 -5.42 14.64
C TRP A 173 8.80 -4.88 15.92
N LEU A 174 8.14 -5.71 16.74
CA LEU A 174 7.59 -5.28 18.03
C LEU A 174 8.70 -4.79 18.94
N GLU A 175 9.85 -5.47 18.97
CA GLU A 175 11.03 -5.04 19.71
C GLU A 175 11.54 -3.68 19.23
N GLU A 176 11.72 -3.48 17.91
CA GLU A 176 12.10 -2.19 17.32
C GLU A 176 11.07 -1.08 17.61
N TYR A 177 9.79 -1.43 17.57
CA TYR A 177 8.69 -0.49 17.76
C TYR A 177 8.54 -0.03 19.21
N PHE A 178 8.67 -0.94 20.18
CA PHE A 178 8.56 -0.63 21.61
C PHE A 178 9.84 -0.04 22.18
N HIS A 179 11.01 -0.58 21.82
CA HIS A 179 12.29 -0.19 22.40
C HIS A 179 13.03 0.87 21.60
N GLY A 180 12.57 1.17 20.38
CA GLY A 180 13.21 2.19 19.55
C GLY A 180 14.65 1.88 19.20
N THR A 181 14.95 0.61 18.98
CA THR A 181 16.27 0.17 18.55
C THR A 181 16.50 0.53 17.08
N GLU A 182 17.78 0.68 16.71
CA GLU A 182 18.14 0.92 15.30
C GLU A 182 17.85 -0.36 14.49
N PRO A 183 17.17 -0.27 13.34
CA PRO A 183 16.87 -1.44 12.51
C PRO A 183 18.16 -2.12 12.01
N VAL A 184 18.30 -3.42 12.25
CA VAL A 184 19.49 -4.21 11.88
C VAL A 184 19.26 -4.98 10.57
N LEU A 185 18.65 -4.35 9.58
CA LEU A 185 18.25 -5.02 8.33
C LEU A 185 19.11 -4.62 7.14
N GLU A 186 19.66 -5.65 6.49
CA GLU A 186 20.30 -5.52 5.19
C GLU A 186 19.24 -5.38 4.09
N ARG A 187 19.49 -4.47 3.13
CA ARG A 187 18.55 -4.22 2.04
C ARG A 187 18.53 -5.40 1.06
N GLN A 188 17.34 -5.94 0.83
CA GLN A 188 17.07 -6.98 -0.14
C GLN A 188 16.44 -6.39 -1.41
N TYR A 189 16.87 -6.88 -2.56
CA TYR A 189 16.36 -6.45 -3.87
C TYR A 189 15.40 -7.48 -4.50
N VAL A 190 15.48 -8.73 -4.07
CA VAL A 190 14.66 -9.83 -4.55
C VAL A 190 14.19 -10.64 -3.34
N GLY A 191 12.90 -10.95 -3.30
CA GLY A 191 12.27 -11.75 -2.28
C GLY A 191 11.03 -12.42 -2.86
N PHE A 192 10.66 -13.58 -2.32
CA PHE A 192 9.50 -14.33 -2.79
C PHE A 192 8.58 -14.65 -1.61
N PHE A 193 7.43 -13.97 -1.56
CA PHE A 193 6.50 -14.07 -0.42
C PHE A 193 5.04 -14.22 -0.92
N PRO A 194 4.70 -15.34 -1.58
CA PRO A 194 3.42 -15.50 -2.27
C PRO A 194 2.21 -15.56 -1.32
N SER A 195 2.43 -15.82 -0.03
CA SER A 195 1.38 -15.85 0.99
C SER A 195 0.90 -14.46 1.40
N ARG A 196 1.59 -13.38 1.02
CA ARG A 196 1.22 -12.02 1.40
C ARG A 196 0.48 -11.30 0.27
N ILE A 197 -0.58 -10.57 0.63
CA ILE A 197 -1.38 -9.80 -0.32
C ILE A 197 -0.61 -8.61 -0.94
N ASP A 198 0.31 -8.03 -0.17
CA ASP A 198 1.13 -6.89 -0.58
C ASP A 198 2.19 -7.25 -1.64
N PHE A 199 2.71 -8.48 -1.58
CA PHE A 199 3.59 -9.04 -2.61
C PHE A 199 2.90 -9.09 -3.98
N TRP A 200 1.67 -9.62 -4.04
CA TRP A 200 0.88 -9.66 -5.27
C TRP A 200 0.49 -8.27 -5.74
N THR A 201 0.14 -7.37 -4.82
CA THR A 201 -0.10 -5.97 -5.11
C THR A 201 1.10 -5.34 -5.81
N ALA A 202 2.31 -5.49 -5.26
CA ALA A 202 3.52 -4.91 -5.83
C ALA A 202 3.89 -5.50 -7.19
N ILE A 203 3.82 -6.83 -7.36
CA ILE A 203 4.14 -7.50 -8.62
C ILE A 203 3.18 -7.10 -9.73
N LEU A 204 1.87 -7.15 -9.46
CA LEU A 204 0.86 -6.80 -10.46
C LEU A 204 0.95 -5.32 -10.85
N GLY A 205 1.22 -4.44 -9.89
CA GLY A 205 1.44 -3.02 -10.15
C GLY A 205 2.68 -2.76 -11.01
N MET A 206 3.79 -3.45 -10.71
CA MET A 206 5.02 -3.36 -11.49
C MET A 206 4.85 -3.90 -12.92
N LEU A 207 4.24 -5.08 -13.08
CA LEU A 207 3.95 -5.64 -14.41
C LEU A 207 3.00 -4.74 -15.21
N GLY A 208 1.94 -4.25 -14.58
CA GLY A 208 0.97 -3.36 -15.24
C GLY A 208 1.60 -2.04 -15.70
N SER A 209 2.43 -1.43 -14.86
CA SER A 209 3.16 -0.20 -15.22
C SER A 209 4.23 -0.43 -16.29
N MET A 210 4.92 -1.57 -16.32
CA MET A 210 5.84 -1.93 -17.40
C MET A 210 5.13 -2.02 -18.76
N LEU A 211 3.96 -2.66 -18.81
CA LEU A 211 3.15 -2.72 -20.04
C LEU A 211 2.69 -1.32 -20.49
N TYR A 212 2.38 -0.45 -19.54
CA TYR A 212 2.03 0.94 -19.82
C TYR A 212 3.20 1.73 -20.43
N VAL A 213 4.40 1.58 -19.87
CA VAL A 213 5.63 2.17 -20.42
C VAL A 213 5.88 1.64 -21.82
N PHE A 214 5.74 0.33 -22.04
CA PHE A 214 5.90 -0.27 -23.36
C PHE A 214 4.91 0.31 -24.38
N ALA A 215 3.63 0.40 -24.03
CA ALA A 215 2.60 1.00 -24.89
C ALA A 215 2.95 2.45 -25.27
N ARG A 216 3.38 3.26 -24.29
CA ARG A 216 3.72 4.68 -24.52
C ARG A 216 5.02 4.85 -25.30
N ALA A 217 6.02 4.03 -25.03
CA ALA A 217 7.26 4.02 -25.78
C ALA A 217 7.02 3.62 -27.24
N TYR A 218 6.12 2.66 -27.50
CA TYR A 218 5.77 2.24 -28.85
C TYR A 218 5.21 3.41 -29.68
N VAL A 219 4.22 4.14 -29.15
CA VAL A 219 3.64 5.32 -29.80
C VAL A 219 4.70 6.40 -30.03
N TRP A 220 5.55 6.67 -29.03
CA TRP A 220 6.63 7.64 -29.14
C TRP A 220 7.64 7.29 -30.22
N THR A 221 8.08 6.02 -30.30
CA THR A 221 9.07 5.58 -31.31
C THR A 221 8.53 5.62 -32.73
N ARG A 222 7.21 5.47 -32.89
CA ARG A 222 6.56 5.50 -34.20
C ARG A 222 6.42 6.94 -34.70
N ALA A 223 6.11 7.89 -33.82
CA ALA A 223 6.07 9.34 -34.10
C ALA A 223 5.31 9.71 -35.41
N ASP A 224 4.21 9.01 -35.69
CA ASP A 224 3.37 9.26 -36.86
C ASP A 224 2.44 10.45 -36.62
N SER A 225 2.33 11.35 -37.60
CA SER A 225 1.49 12.56 -37.52
C SER A 225 -0.01 12.30 -37.27
N GLU A 226 -0.47 11.07 -37.42
CA GLU A 226 -1.87 10.68 -37.27
C GLU A 226 -2.20 10.01 -35.94
N ASN A 227 -1.21 9.44 -35.25
CA ASN A 227 -1.36 8.59 -34.06
C ASN A 227 -0.70 9.25 -32.84
N PHE A 228 -1.48 9.82 -31.94
CA PHE A 228 -0.95 10.47 -30.75
C PHE A 228 -1.90 10.30 -29.57
N GLY A 229 -1.40 10.55 -28.36
CA GLY A 229 -2.21 10.55 -27.15
C GLY A 229 -2.68 9.16 -26.71
N VAL A 230 -3.72 9.15 -25.90
CA VAL A 230 -4.31 7.96 -25.30
C VAL A 230 -5.39 7.36 -26.21
N VAL A 231 -6.23 8.20 -26.81
CA VAL A 231 -7.46 7.84 -27.52
C VAL A 231 -7.32 8.00 -29.04
N ASP A 232 -6.55 9.00 -29.48
CA ASP A 232 -6.30 9.34 -30.89
C ASP A 232 -5.24 8.44 -31.56
N VAL A 233 -5.29 7.14 -31.25
CA VAL A 233 -4.47 6.10 -31.88
C VAL A 233 -5.36 5.27 -32.82
N LYS A 234 -4.87 4.98 -34.02
CA LYS A 234 -5.56 4.10 -34.97
C LYS A 234 -5.69 2.67 -34.43
N ARG A 235 -6.77 2.00 -34.85
CA ARG A 235 -7.20 0.69 -34.34
C ARG A 235 -7.26 -0.40 -35.41
N ASP A 236 -6.98 -0.04 -36.66
CA ASP A 236 -6.99 -0.93 -37.84
C ASP A 236 -5.64 -1.63 -38.07
N ASP A 237 -4.53 -0.98 -37.70
CA ASP A 237 -3.18 -1.55 -37.86
C ASP A 237 -2.89 -2.64 -36.82
N PHE A 238 -2.58 -3.86 -37.30
CA PHE A 238 -2.17 -4.98 -36.46
C PHE A 238 -0.95 -4.66 -35.56
N SER A 239 -0.03 -3.83 -36.05
CA SER A 239 1.14 -3.39 -35.29
C SER A 239 0.78 -2.49 -34.10
N LEU A 240 -0.22 -1.61 -34.25
CA LEU A 240 -0.76 -0.81 -33.14
C LEU A 240 -1.55 -1.67 -32.15
N ILE A 241 -2.26 -2.69 -32.65
CA ILE A 241 -3.00 -3.62 -31.78
C ILE A 241 -2.04 -4.33 -30.81
N ILE A 242 -0.96 -4.91 -31.32
CA ILE A 242 0.02 -5.63 -30.49
C ILE A 242 0.92 -4.66 -29.71
N GLY A 243 1.35 -3.57 -30.33
CA GLY A 243 2.34 -2.65 -29.75
C GLY A 243 1.76 -1.69 -28.71
N TYR A 244 0.49 -1.30 -28.86
CA TYR A 244 -0.15 -0.30 -28.01
C TYR A 244 -1.38 -0.85 -27.30
N TRP A 245 -2.39 -1.32 -28.05
CA TRP A 245 -3.71 -1.63 -27.49
C TRP A 245 -3.71 -2.79 -26.50
N VAL A 246 -3.08 -3.91 -26.85
CA VAL A 246 -2.99 -5.08 -25.97
C VAL A 246 -2.21 -4.77 -24.69
N PRO A 247 -0.99 -4.19 -24.75
CA PRO A 247 -0.25 -3.79 -23.56
C PRO A 247 -0.99 -2.75 -22.72
N PHE A 248 -1.69 -1.79 -23.35
CA PHE A 248 -2.47 -0.77 -22.65
C PHE A 248 -3.66 -1.36 -21.89
N PHE A 249 -4.41 -2.27 -22.51
CA PHE A 249 -5.54 -2.96 -21.89
C PHE A 249 -5.09 -3.92 -20.78
N ALA A 250 -4.14 -4.80 -21.09
CA ALA A 250 -3.60 -5.76 -20.12
C ALA A 250 -2.93 -5.05 -18.94
N GLY A 251 -2.18 -3.97 -19.21
CA GLY A 251 -1.56 -3.14 -18.19
C GLY A 251 -2.59 -2.50 -17.27
N SER A 252 -3.64 -1.89 -17.84
CA SER A 252 -4.72 -1.26 -17.06
C SER A 252 -5.47 -2.29 -16.19
N PHE A 253 -5.69 -3.51 -16.70
CA PHE A 253 -6.29 -4.59 -15.93
C PHE A 253 -5.42 -5.04 -14.74
N LEU A 254 -4.11 -5.23 -14.97
CA LEU A 254 -3.18 -5.59 -13.89
C LEU A 254 -3.06 -4.50 -12.82
N LEU A 255 -3.04 -3.24 -13.23
CA LEU A 255 -3.05 -2.08 -12.32
C LEU A 255 -4.33 -2.01 -11.50
N LEU A 256 -5.50 -2.31 -12.10
CA LEU A 256 -6.76 -2.40 -11.37
C LEU A 256 -6.74 -3.53 -10.35
N LEU A 257 -6.26 -4.72 -10.73
CA LEU A 257 -6.15 -5.85 -9.81
C LEU A 257 -5.20 -5.54 -8.65
N SER A 258 -4.05 -4.92 -8.94
CA SER A 258 -3.12 -4.42 -7.94
C SER A 258 -3.79 -3.44 -6.97
N ALA A 259 -4.48 -2.42 -7.49
CA ALA A 259 -5.11 -1.40 -6.64
C ALA A 259 -6.27 -1.96 -5.82
N TYR A 260 -7.01 -2.94 -6.35
CA TYR A 260 -8.05 -3.65 -5.62
C TYR A 260 -7.47 -4.47 -4.46
N LEU A 261 -6.40 -5.24 -4.67
CA LEU A 261 -5.72 -5.98 -3.59
C LEU A 261 -5.18 -5.03 -2.51
N ALA A 262 -4.63 -3.88 -2.89
CA ALA A 262 -4.19 -2.84 -1.95
C ALA A 262 -5.36 -2.29 -1.10
N HIS A 263 -6.55 -2.20 -1.68
CA HIS A 263 -7.74 -1.76 -0.95
C HIS A 263 -8.26 -2.85 -0.01
N VAL A 264 -8.31 -4.11 -0.47
CA VAL A 264 -8.66 -5.28 0.34
C VAL A 264 -7.70 -5.43 1.52
N GLU A 265 -6.42 -5.14 1.34
CA GLU A 265 -5.42 -5.14 2.42
C GLU A 265 -5.83 -4.22 3.57
N VAL A 266 -6.32 -3.01 3.26
CA VAL A 266 -6.70 -2.00 4.27
C VAL A 266 -8.09 -2.25 4.86
N VAL A 267 -9.01 -2.80 4.07
CA VAL A 267 -10.37 -3.10 4.51
C VAL A 267 -10.45 -4.43 5.26
N HIS A 268 -9.45 -5.30 5.07
CA HIS A 268 -9.34 -6.65 5.65
C HIS A 268 -10.45 -7.62 5.21
N GLN A 269 -11.21 -7.28 4.16
CA GLN A 269 -12.31 -8.07 3.61
C GLN A 269 -12.41 -7.85 2.10
N TRP A 270 -12.84 -8.86 1.35
CA TRP A 270 -13.05 -8.76 -0.11
C TRP A 270 -14.12 -7.73 -0.49
N PHE A 271 -15.19 -7.65 0.30
CA PHE A 271 -16.36 -6.82 0.02
C PHE A 271 -16.76 -6.05 1.27
N SER A 272 -16.17 -4.87 1.45
CA SER A 272 -16.60 -3.93 2.48
C SER A 272 -16.19 -2.52 2.10
N CYS A 273 -17.05 -1.55 2.44
CA CYS A 273 -16.79 -0.14 2.19
C CYS A 273 -16.72 0.56 3.55
N ARG A 274 -15.52 0.63 4.13
CA ARG A 274 -15.28 1.28 5.42
C ARG A 274 -14.42 2.53 5.24
N LEU A 275 -15.04 3.64 4.85
CA LEU A 275 -14.37 4.92 4.54
C LEU A 275 -13.93 5.73 5.78
N THR A 276 -13.64 5.07 6.90
CA THR A 276 -13.45 5.76 8.20
C THR A 276 -12.02 6.21 8.44
N THR A 277 -11.03 5.59 7.79
CA THR A 277 -9.60 5.89 8.00
C THR A 277 -8.98 6.53 6.77
N LEU A 278 -7.92 7.32 7.00
CA LEU A 278 -7.16 7.97 5.93
C LEU A 278 -6.57 6.95 4.93
N GLU A 279 -6.14 5.79 5.43
CA GLU A 279 -5.59 4.70 4.62
C GLU A 279 -6.62 4.16 3.61
N THR A 280 -7.90 4.07 4.01
CA THR A 280 -8.98 3.65 3.10
C THR A 280 -9.21 4.70 2.01
N TRP A 281 -9.10 5.99 2.32
CA TRP A 281 -9.21 7.04 1.30
C TRP A 281 -8.05 7.00 0.31
N VAL A 282 -6.81 6.80 0.77
CA VAL A 282 -5.64 6.67 -0.10
C VAL A 282 -5.81 5.48 -1.06
N THR A 283 -6.10 4.30 -0.52
CA THR A 283 -6.24 3.08 -1.34
C THR A 283 -7.51 3.09 -2.20
N GLY A 284 -8.62 3.63 -1.69
CA GLY A 284 -9.88 3.75 -2.40
C GLY A 284 -9.81 4.71 -3.58
N LEU A 285 -9.20 5.88 -3.42
CA LEU A 285 -8.97 6.82 -4.52
C LEU A 285 -8.02 6.24 -5.57
N ASN A 286 -6.98 5.51 -5.15
CA ASN A 286 -6.10 4.80 -6.09
C ASN A 286 -6.87 3.72 -6.88
N MET A 287 -7.73 2.95 -6.22
CA MET A 287 -8.57 1.95 -6.87
C MET A 287 -9.50 2.60 -7.89
N MET A 288 -10.18 3.69 -7.52
CA MET A 288 -11.04 4.46 -8.44
C MET A 288 -10.24 5.05 -9.61
N ALA A 289 -9.00 5.47 -9.39
CA ALA A 289 -8.11 5.92 -10.45
C ALA A 289 -7.85 4.82 -11.49
N MET A 290 -7.51 3.61 -11.02
CA MET A 290 -7.28 2.46 -11.91
C MET A 290 -8.56 1.98 -12.60
N VAL A 291 -9.73 2.11 -11.96
CA VAL A 291 -11.03 1.89 -12.63
C VAL A 291 -11.21 2.86 -13.80
N GLY A 292 -10.85 4.14 -13.63
CA GLY A 292 -10.88 5.13 -14.71
C GLY A 292 -9.99 4.75 -15.90
N PHE A 293 -8.75 4.29 -15.63
CA PHE A 293 -7.83 3.81 -16.65
C PHE A 293 -8.35 2.56 -17.35
N PHE A 294 -8.83 1.59 -16.58
CA PHE A 294 -9.39 0.36 -17.14
C PHE A 294 -10.63 0.62 -17.98
N LEU A 295 -11.56 1.47 -17.52
CA LEU A 295 -12.74 1.87 -18.27
C LEU A 295 -12.36 2.57 -19.57
N SER A 296 -11.43 3.52 -19.52
CA SER A 296 -10.90 4.19 -20.71
C SER A 296 -10.32 3.18 -21.70
N SER A 297 -9.49 2.23 -21.24
CA SER A 297 -8.91 1.19 -22.11
C SER A 297 -9.94 0.24 -22.69
N THR A 298 -10.97 -0.12 -21.92
CA THR A 298 -12.02 -1.05 -22.32
C THR A 298 -12.91 -0.43 -23.40
N LEU A 299 -13.35 0.81 -23.20
CA LEU A 299 -14.18 1.53 -24.19
C LEU A 299 -13.46 1.64 -25.53
N GLN A 300 -12.17 1.94 -25.49
CA GLN A 300 -11.37 2.06 -26.71
C GLN A 300 -11.07 0.71 -27.37
N PHE A 301 -10.96 -0.37 -26.60
CA PHE A 301 -10.73 -1.72 -27.11
C PHE A 301 -12.02 -2.34 -27.70
N MET A 302 -13.18 -2.03 -27.13
CA MET A 302 -14.49 -2.53 -27.59
C MET A 302 -14.98 -1.87 -28.89
N ASP A 303 -14.49 -0.67 -29.20
CA ASP A 303 -14.88 0.09 -30.40
C ASP A 303 -13.70 0.27 -31.37
N PRO A 304 -13.31 -0.80 -32.10
CA PRO A 304 -12.18 -0.78 -33.03
C PRO A 304 -12.37 0.21 -34.19
N PHE A 305 -13.60 0.64 -34.47
CA PHE A 305 -13.89 1.55 -35.59
C PHE A 305 -14.24 2.97 -35.13
N THR A 306 -14.20 3.29 -33.83
CA THR A 306 -14.60 4.60 -33.28
C THR A 306 -16.01 5.04 -33.70
N VAL A 307 -16.93 4.08 -33.82
CA VAL A 307 -18.31 4.33 -34.25
C VAL A 307 -19.26 4.45 -33.06
N LEU A 308 -18.94 3.77 -31.95
CA LEU A 308 -19.83 3.60 -30.80
C LEU A 308 -19.54 4.62 -29.69
N PHE A 309 -18.27 4.91 -29.42
CA PHE A 309 -17.87 5.79 -28.31
C PHE A 309 -17.19 7.05 -28.82
N SER A 310 -17.64 8.21 -28.32
CA SER A 310 -17.02 9.49 -28.61
C SER A 310 -15.65 9.62 -27.92
N PHE A 311 -14.78 10.48 -28.45
CA PHE A 311 -13.51 10.82 -27.83
C PHE A 311 -13.65 11.20 -26.34
N GLN A 312 -14.66 12.02 -26.02
CA GLN A 312 -14.94 12.43 -24.64
C GLN A 312 -15.27 11.26 -23.72
N ALA A 313 -16.04 10.26 -24.20
CA ALA A 313 -16.38 9.08 -23.42
C ALA A 313 -15.14 8.25 -23.05
N CYS A 314 -14.08 8.29 -23.86
CA CYS A 314 -12.83 7.58 -23.63
C CYS A 314 -11.83 8.41 -22.80
N VAL A 315 -11.72 9.72 -23.03
CA VAL A 315 -10.76 10.59 -22.34
C VAL A 315 -11.21 10.96 -20.93
N VAL A 316 -12.49 11.19 -20.69
CA VAL A 316 -12.99 11.62 -19.36
C VAL A 316 -12.69 10.58 -18.26
N PRO A 317 -12.93 9.27 -18.46
CA PRO A 317 -12.52 8.26 -17.48
C PRO A 317 -11.02 8.27 -17.21
N PHE A 318 -10.19 8.45 -18.24
CA PHE A 318 -8.74 8.56 -18.06
C PHE A 318 -8.35 9.79 -17.24
N ALA A 319 -8.82 10.97 -17.63
CA ALA A 319 -8.50 12.23 -16.95
C ALA A 319 -9.01 12.26 -15.50
N SER A 320 -10.23 11.77 -15.26
CA SER A 320 -10.77 11.62 -13.90
C SER A 320 -9.93 10.64 -13.07
N GLY A 321 -9.47 9.54 -13.67
CA GLY A 321 -8.55 8.61 -13.05
C GLY A 321 -7.24 9.28 -12.63
N CYS A 322 -6.65 10.11 -13.49
CA CYS A 322 -5.43 10.85 -13.17
C CYS A 322 -5.62 11.83 -11.99
N LEU A 323 -6.76 12.53 -11.92
CA LEU A 323 -7.06 13.45 -10.82
C LEU A 323 -7.22 12.71 -9.49
N LEU A 324 -7.92 11.58 -9.49
CA LEU A 324 -8.09 10.75 -8.30
C LEU A 324 -6.75 10.12 -7.86
N GLY A 325 -5.91 9.70 -8.82
CA GLY A 325 -4.57 9.19 -8.57
C GLY A 325 -3.64 10.24 -7.96
N LEU A 326 -3.72 11.48 -8.44
CA LEU A 326 -3.00 12.62 -7.87
C LEU A 326 -3.45 12.89 -6.42
N ALA A 327 -4.76 12.95 -6.18
CA ALA A 327 -5.31 13.12 -4.83
C ALA A 327 -4.85 11.99 -3.88
N SER A 328 -4.87 10.74 -4.35
CA SER A 328 -4.36 9.59 -3.61
C SER A 328 -2.88 9.74 -3.24
N SER A 329 -2.04 10.14 -4.19
CA SER A 329 -0.59 10.29 -3.98
C SER A 329 -0.26 11.41 -3.00
N VAL A 330 -1.02 12.51 -3.04
CA VAL A 330 -0.91 13.59 -2.04
C VAL A 330 -1.36 13.12 -0.66
N LEU A 331 -2.49 12.41 -0.56
CA LEU A 331 -2.96 11.85 0.70
C LEU A 331 -2.01 10.80 1.27
N SER A 332 -1.28 10.05 0.43
CA SER A 332 -0.25 9.10 0.87
C SER A 332 0.91 9.79 1.62
N LEU A 333 1.28 11.01 1.23
CA LEU A 333 2.26 11.81 2.00
C LEU A 333 1.70 12.23 3.36
N VAL A 334 0.44 12.65 3.40
CA VAL A 334 -0.24 13.02 4.65
C VAL A 334 -0.41 11.80 5.56
N GLU A 335 -0.70 10.64 4.98
CA GLU A 335 -0.75 9.34 5.66
C GLU A 335 0.61 9.04 6.31
N LEU A 336 1.70 9.18 5.56
CA LEU A 336 3.06 8.94 6.04
C LEU A 336 3.40 9.85 7.23
N GLU A 337 3.09 11.15 7.16
CA GLU A 337 3.30 12.08 8.27
C GLU A 337 2.43 11.72 9.48
N ASN A 338 1.18 11.35 9.25
CA ASN A 338 0.26 10.96 10.30
C ASN A 338 0.67 9.66 11.00
N ILE A 339 1.34 8.75 10.31
CA ILE A 339 1.86 7.51 10.88
C ILE A 339 3.10 7.79 11.75
N HIS A 340 3.91 8.81 11.44
CA HIS A 340 5.12 9.12 12.21
C HIS A 340 4.90 10.06 13.42
N LYS A 341 3.65 10.42 13.75
CA LYS A 341 3.31 11.32 14.87
C LYS A 341 3.53 10.64 16.23
N ARG A 342 4.44 11.20 17.05
CA ARG A 342 4.81 10.66 18.38
C ARG A 342 3.64 10.30 19.31
N HIS A 343 2.57 11.10 19.35
CA HIS A 343 1.43 10.83 20.24
C HIS A 343 0.61 9.57 19.87
N LYS A 344 0.80 9.03 18.66
CA LYS A 344 0.23 7.72 18.29
C LYS A 344 1.03 6.54 18.83
N HIS A 345 2.22 6.80 19.38
CA HIS A 345 3.14 5.81 19.90
C HIS A 345 3.50 6.15 21.35
N PRO A 346 2.50 6.17 22.26
CA PRO A 346 2.69 6.59 23.65
C PRO A 346 3.71 5.73 24.41
N GLU A 347 4.05 4.55 23.92
CA GLU A 347 4.96 3.60 24.57
C GLU A 347 6.43 3.85 24.22
N TYR A 348 6.73 4.56 23.14
CA TYR A 348 8.11 4.81 22.71
C TYR A 348 8.94 5.63 23.72
N SER A 349 8.31 6.60 24.40
CA SER A 349 8.98 7.42 25.41
C SER A 349 9.00 6.80 26.81
N LEU A 350 8.20 5.76 27.06
CA LEU A 350 8.13 5.11 28.37
C LEU A 350 9.34 4.20 28.62
N TYR A 351 9.94 3.65 27.55
CA TYR A 351 11.15 2.82 27.63
C TYR A 351 12.45 3.55 27.26
N GLU A 352 12.40 4.87 27.03
CA GLU A 352 13.61 5.69 26.82
C GLU A 352 14.42 5.89 28.12
N SER A 353 13.92 5.41 29.26
CA SER A 353 14.72 5.29 30.47
C SER A 353 15.85 4.29 30.21
N PRO A 354 17.13 4.69 30.32
CA PRO A 354 18.19 3.74 30.50
C PRO A 354 18.00 3.18 31.91
N ALA A 355 17.08 2.22 32.06
CA ALA A 355 17.22 1.23 33.10
C ALA A 355 18.56 0.59 32.81
N GLY A 356 19.57 1.05 33.55
CA GLY A 356 20.92 0.56 33.44
C GLY A 356 20.82 -0.94 33.37
N TYR A 357 21.43 -1.52 32.34
CA TYR A 357 21.83 -2.90 32.38
C TYR A 357 22.69 -3.02 33.64
N GLY A 358 22.00 -3.36 34.74
CA GLY A 358 22.61 -3.99 35.87
C GLY A 358 23.40 -5.11 35.27
N THR A 359 24.69 -5.05 35.53
CA THR A 359 25.59 -6.18 35.58
C THR A 359 24.98 -7.25 36.48
N ALA A 360 23.90 -7.89 36.04
CA ALA A 360 23.51 -9.22 36.48
C ALA A 360 24.54 -10.13 35.83
N SER A 361 25.66 -10.26 36.54
CA SER A 361 26.58 -11.38 36.51
C SER A 361 25.90 -12.60 35.89
N TYR A 362 26.22 -12.89 34.62
CA TYR A 362 26.04 -14.23 34.10
C TYR A 362 26.93 -15.11 34.97
N GLY A 363 26.28 -15.79 35.92
CA GLY A 363 26.92 -16.78 36.76
C GLY A 363 27.61 -17.81 35.87
N SER A 364 28.94 -17.74 35.85
CA SER A 364 29.86 -18.87 35.90
C SER A 364 29.31 -20.19 35.33
N PHE A 365 29.34 -20.35 34.01
CA PHE A 365 29.67 -21.66 33.44
C PHE A 365 31.20 -21.78 33.40
N LYS A 366 31.79 -22.03 34.57
CA LYS A 366 33.12 -22.64 34.64
C LYS A 366 32.99 -24.04 34.08
N GLN A 367 33.58 -24.25 32.90
CA GLN A 367 34.11 -25.55 32.51
C GLN A 367 35.05 -26.02 33.61
N GLN A 368 34.69 -27.11 34.29
CA GLN A 368 35.62 -27.88 35.09
C GLN A 368 35.53 -29.36 34.68
N VAL A 369 36.65 -29.77 34.06
CA VAL A 369 37.22 -31.12 33.88
C VAL A 369 36.49 -32.07 32.94
#